data_AF-A0A563ADV5-F1
#
_entry.id   AF-A0A563ADV5-F1
#
_cell.length_a   1.000
_cell.length_b   1.000
_cell.length_c   1.000
_cell.angle_alpha   90.00
_cell.angle_beta   90.00
_cell.angle_gamma   90.00
#
_symmetry.space_group_name_H-M   'P 1'
#
loop_
_entity.id
_entity.type
_entity.pdbx_description
1 polymer ?
#
loop_
_entity_poly.entity_id
_entity_poly.type
_entity_poly.pdbx_seq_one_letter_code
_entity_poly.pdbx_strand_id
1 'polypeptide(L)'
;MIYFLHGDNDYLISRRAKELRQAFAREHSPGAITTIDGTEVAPTDLTSQLTALSLFDPYRLVIVSAVTAQAGNWTMLETNLAHIPEQTTVILTDIKALSKVRNLTITRTMKELRRLGATVEKFDLTKSSYQLRPWLETELERHQLSVERGVTDKLLELTAGEENQQARLELELDKLALLSGELTVRLVEQYVQPSPQTNAFAILEAGLAGDRAGVAQLLDRLIMTGEDSNRFLGLLASQALALAGVLTGAKVKLSPYQLGQTRQLAERVGAHRLKSRLGGIIAKLAQLDGKIKQSTPDQAWVYIRSTLSSI
;
A
#
# COMPACT_ATOMS: atom_id res chain seq x y z
N MET A 1 -23.13 13.58 -15.64
CA MET A 1 -22.76 13.30 -14.22
C MET A 1 -21.24 13.31 -14.08
N ILE A 2 -20.66 13.82 -12.98
CA ILE A 2 -19.19 13.87 -12.81
C ILE A 2 -18.77 13.26 -11.48
N TYR A 3 -17.81 12.34 -11.53
CA TYR A 3 -17.13 11.75 -10.38
C TYR A 3 -15.67 12.20 -10.37
N PHE A 4 -15.16 12.59 -9.20
CA PHE A 4 -13.73 12.81 -8.99
C PHE A 4 -13.24 11.96 -7.82
N LEU A 5 -12.44 10.96 -8.13
CA LEU A 5 -11.90 9.98 -7.19
C LEU A 5 -10.41 10.29 -6.97
N HIS A 6 -10.01 10.69 -5.77
CA HIS A 6 -8.63 11.14 -5.54
C HIS A 6 -8.05 10.71 -4.21
N GLY A 7 -6.72 10.65 -4.10
CA GLY A 7 -6.05 10.34 -2.83
C GLY A 7 -4.74 9.59 -3.00
N ASP A 8 -4.23 9.02 -1.92
CA ASP A 8 -3.00 8.20 -1.92
C ASP A 8 -3.26 6.69 -1.93
N ASN A 9 -4.50 6.22 -1.82
CA ASN A 9 -4.87 4.82 -1.98
C ASN A 9 -5.34 4.52 -3.41
N ASP A 10 -4.39 4.21 -4.29
CA ASP A 10 -4.61 3.86 -5.70
C ASP A 10 -5.52 2.64 -5.91
N TYR A 11 -5.43 1.64 -5.03
CA TYR A 11 -6.28 0.46 -5.06
C TYR A 11 -7.75 0.81 -4.89
N LEU A 12 -8.12 1.56 -3.84
CA LEU A 12 -9.51 1.95 -3.60
C LEU A 12 -10.06 2.86 -4.70
N ILE A 13 -9.24 3.77 -5.23
CA ILE A 13 -9.60 4.61 -6.39
C ILE A 13 -9.93 3.74 -7.60
N SER A 14 -9.06 2.78 -7.91
CA SER A 14 -9.21 1.89 -9.05
C SER A 14 -10.43 0.98 -8.90
N ARG A 15 -10.66 0.45 -7.69
CA ARG A 15 -11.84 -0.36 -7.36
C ARG A 15 -13.12 0.45 -7.54
N ARG A 16 -13.20 1.66 -6.99
CA ARG A 16 -14.37 2.53 -7.12
C ARG A 16 -14.65 2.92 -8.57
N ALA A 17 -13.61 3.26 -9.34
CA ALA A 17 -13.74 3.55 -10.77
C ALA A 17 -14.27 2.33 -11.55
N LYS A 18 -13.80 1.11 -11.21
CA LYS A 18 -14.27 -0.15 -11.79
C LYS A 18 -15.73 -0.41 -11.45
N GLU A 19 -16.15 -0.19 -10.21
CA GLU A 19 -17.55 -0.33 -9.78
C GLU A 19 -18.48 0.60 -10.56
N LEU A 20 -18.12 1.89 -10.69
CA LEU A 20 -18.88 2.86 -11.48
C LEU A 20 -18.93 2.50 -12.97
N ARG A 21 -17.80 2.05 -13.53
CA ARG A 21 -17.73 1.54 -14.91
C ARG A 21 -18.65 0.35 -15.12
N GLN A 22 -18.66 -0.60 -14.19
CA GLN A 22 -19.50 -1.79 -14.26
C GLN A 22 -20.98 -1.44 -14.11
N ALA A 23 -21.34 -0.49 -13.24
CA ALA A 23 -22.71 -0.01 -13.12
C ALA A 23 -23.21 0.58 -14.45
N PHE A 24 -22.42 1.45 -15.07
CA PHE A 24 -22.74 2.01 -16.39
C PHE A 24 -22.86 0.93 -17.48
N ALA A 25 -21.93 -0.03 -17.50
CA ALA A 25 -21.91 -1.11 -18.50
C ALA A 25 -23.08 -2.11 -18.38
N ARG A 26 -23.84 -2.11 -17.27
CA ARG A 26 -25.07 -2.92 -17.15
C ARG A 26 -26.24 -2.33 -17.93
N GLU A 27 -26.23 -1.02 -18.14
CA GLU A 27 -27.33 -0.27 -18.76
C GLU A 27 -27.00 0.18 -20.19
N HIS A 28 -25.71 0.23 -20.55
CA HIS A 28 -25.23 0.77 -21.81
C HIS A 28 -24.21 -0.14 -22.50
N SER A 29 -24.08 0.03 -23.82
CA SER A 29 -23.13 -0.71 -24.66
C SER A 29 -21.67 -0.47 -24.22
N PRO A 30 -20.77 -1.48 -24.33
CA PRO A 30 -19.34 -1.27 -24.14
C PRO A 30 -18.74 -0.18 -25.04
N GLY A 31 -19.32 0.04 -26.23
CA GLY A 31 -18.89 1.10 -27.16
C GLY A 31 -19.10 2.53 -26.65
N ALA A 32 -19.98 2.69 -25.66
CA ALA A 32 -20.24 3.97 -25.00
C ALA A 32 -19.16 4.36 -23.97
N ILE A 33 -18.15 3.50 -23.73
CA ILE A 33 -17.12 3.71 -22.70
C ILE A 33 -15.80 4.11 -23.35
N THR A 34 -15.34 5.33 -23.08
CA THR A 34 -14.00 5.82 -23.45
C THR A 34 -13.10 5.85 -22.22
N THR A 35 -11.86 5.39 -22.35
CA THR A 35 -10.82 5.56 -21.31
C THR A 35 -9.68 6.40 -21.88
N ILE A 36 -9.20 7.38 -21.09
CA ILE A 36 -8.19 8.35 -21.47
C ILE A 36 -7.09 8.34 -20.41
N ASP A 37 -5.83 8.26 -20.84
CA ASP A 37 -4.69 8.38 -19.94
C ASP A 37 -4.29 9.87 -19.76
N GLY A 38 -4.52 10.39 -18.56
CA GLY A 38 -4.15 11.75 -18.16
C GLY A 38 -2.64 12.02 -18.14
N THR A 39 -1.81 10.99 -18.15
CA THR A 39 -0.34 11.14 -18.23
C THR A 39 0.13 11.46 -19.64
N GLU A 40 -0.65 11.09 -20.67
CA GLU A 40 -0.28 11.21 -22.08
C GLU A 40 -1.12 12.25 -22.84
N VAL A 41 -2.41 12.38 -22.51
CA VAL A 41 -3.34 13.24 -23.25
C VAL A 41 -3.00 14.73 -23.11
N ALA A 42 -2.99 15.47 -24.22
CA ALA A 42 -2.80 16.92 -24.18
C ALA A 42 -4.05 17.62 -23.60
N PRO A 43 -3.91 18.77 -22.93
CA PRO A 43 -5.04 19.47 -22.32
C PRO A 43 -6.19 19.80 -23.28
N THR A 44 -5.86 20.23 -24.51
CA THR A 44 -6.84 20.55 -25.56
C THR A 44 -7.59 19.32 -26.06
N ASP A 45 -6.91 18.18 -26.12
CA ASP A 45 -7.50 16.93 -26.59
C ASP A 45 -8.41 16.33 -25.52
N LEU A 46 -8.02 16.46 -24.25
CA LEU A 46 -8.83 16.04 -23.12
C LEU A 46 -10.17 16.78 -23.10
N THR A 47 -10.17 18.11 -23.22
CA THR A 47 -11.41 18.90 -23.19
C THR A 47 -12.29 18.58 -24.39
N SER A 48 -11.70 18.48 -25.58
CA SER A 48 -12.42 18.09 -26.80
C SER A 48 -13.07 16.71 -26.66
N GLN A 49 -12.36 15.74 -26.07
CA GLN A 49 -12.91 14.40 -25.85
C GLN A 49 -13.99 14.36 -24.77
N LEU A 50 -13.99 15.26 -23.78
CA LEU A 50 -15.02 15.32 -22.75
C LEU A 50 -16.32 15.97 -23.24
N THR A 51 -16.23 16.95 -24.15
CA THR A 51 -17.37 17.66 -24.71
C THR A 51 -17.95 17.00 -25.96
N ALA A 52 -17.21 16.06 -26.57
CA ALA A 52 -17.67 15.31 -27.74
C ALA A 52 -18.95 14.51 -27.45
N LEU A 53 -19.96 14.70 -28.31
CA LEU A 53 -21.17 13.90 -28.37
C LEU A 53 -20.90 12.56 -29.05
N SER A 54 -21.52 11.50 -28.55
CA SER A 54 -21.48 10.19 -29.21
C SER A 54 -22.48 10.17 -30.38
N LEU A 55 -22.04 9.63 -31.52
CA LEU A 55 -22.88 9.46 -32.72
C LEU A 55 -23.71 8.17 -32.69
N PHE A 56 -23.29 7.18 -31.90
CA PHE A 56 -23.84 5.83 -31.92
C PHE A 56 -24.60 5.46 -30.66
N ASP A 57 -24.31 6.13 -29.54
CA ASP A 57 -24.93 5.87 -28.24
C ASP A 57 -25.40 7.20 -27.63
N PRO A 58 -26.64 7.29 -27.14
CA PRO A 58 -27.16 8.53 -26.57
C PRO A 58 -26.50 8.89 -25.22
N TYR A 59 -25.94 7.90 -24.53
CA TYR A 59 -25.22 8.06 -23.26
C TYR A 59 -23.78 7.62 -23.43
N ARG A 60 -22.86 8.29 -22.73
CA ARG A 60 -21.42 8.02 -22.82
C ARG A 60 -20.78 8.05 -21.44
N LEU A 61 -19.80 7.18 -21.23
CA LEU A 61 -18.92 7.20 -20.07
C LEU A 61 -17.50 7.54 -20.53
N VAL A 62 -16.89 8.57 -19.93
CA VAL A 62 -15.47 8.90 -20.13
C VAL A 62 -14.72 8.74 -18.82
N ILE A 63 -13.72 7.86 -18.81
CA ILE A 63 -12.86 7.62 -17.65
C ILE A 63 -11.50 8.25 -17.95
N VAL A 64 -11.06 9.20 -17.14
CA VAL A 64 -9.76 9.86 -17.28
C VAL A 64 -8.89 9.45 -16.10
N SER A 65 -7.86 8.64 -16.36
CA SER A 65 -6.90 8.24 -15.32
C SER A 65 -5.88 9.34 -15.06
N ALA A 66 -5.41 9.47 -13.82
CA ALA A 66 -4.32 10.39 -13.45
C ALA A 66 -4.49 11.82 -14.02
N VAL A 67 -5.71 12.38 -13.90
CA VAL A 67 -6.08 13.65 -14.56
C VAL A 67 -5.18 14.83 -14.18
N THR A 68 -4.51 14.77 -13.02
CA THR A 68 -3.62 15.83 -12.54
C THR A 68 -2.13 15.53 -12.78
N ALA A 69 -1.79 14.42 -13.45
CA ALA A 69 -0.41 14.10 -13.84
C ALA A 69 0.18 15.11 -14.83
N GLN A 70 -0.68 15.87 -15.49
CA GLN A 70 -0.34 17.09 -16.21
C GLN A 70 -1.17 18.23 -15.62
N ALA A 71 -0.51 19.25 -15.07
CA ALA A 71 -1.20 20.37 -14.43
C ALA A 71 -2.14 21.11 -15.42
N GLY A 72 -1.77 21.16 -16.71
CA GLY A 72 -2.58 21.75 -17.77
C GLY A 72 -3.95 21.06 -17.93
N ASN A 73 -4.00 19.73 -17.84
CA ASN A 73 -5.25 18.96 -17.91
C ASN A 73 -6.22 19.42 -16.82
N TRP A 74 -5.74 19.52 -15.58
CA TRP A 74 -6.55 19.97 -14.45
C TRP A 74 -7.01 21.43 -14.56
N THR A 75 -6.12 22.34 -14.96
CA THR A 75 -6.47 23.76 -15.10
C THR A 75 -7.49 23.99 -16.21
N MET A 76 -7.37 23.28 -17.33
CA MET A 76 -8.28 23.47 -18.47
C MET A 76 -9.70 22.97 -18.18
N LEU A 77 -9.87 22.02 -17.27
CA LEU A 77 -11.19 21.59 -16.81
C LEU A 77 -11.99 22.72 -16.15
N GLU A 78 -11.35 23.69 -15.48
CA GLU A 78 -12.04 24.81 -14.81
C GLU A 78 -13.08 25.49 -15.70
N THR A 79 -12.75 25.72 -16.98
CA THR A 79 -13.64 26.42 -17.92
C THR A 79 -14.47 25.48 -18.80
N ASN A 80 -14.16 24.18 -18.80
CA ASN A 80 -14.77 23.20 -19.72
C ASN A 80 -15.75 22.24 -19.03
N LEU A 81 -15.71 22.11 -17.71
CA LEU A 81 -16.61 21.19 -16.97
C LEU A 81 -18.10 21.48 -17.21
N ALA A 82 -18.48 22.75 -17.30
CA ALA A 82 -19.87 23.16 -17.55
C ALA A 82 -20.35 22.88 -18.99
N HIS A 83 -19.42 22.60 -19.91
CA HIS A 83 -19.72 22.29 -21.32
C HIS A 83 -19.81 20.79 -21.58
N ILE A 84 -19.60 19.95 -20.56
CA ILE A 84 -19.77 18.50 -20.68
C ILE A 84 -21.26 18.19 -20.87
N PRO A 85 -21.66 17.47 -21.94
CA PRO A 85 -23.05 17.11 -22.17
C PRO A 85 -23.67 16.37 -20.98
N GLU A 86 -24.96 16.61 -20.71
CA GLU A 86 -25.65 15.96 -19.58
C GLU A 86 -25.68 14.43 -19.69
N GLN A 87 -25.72 13.92 -20.92
CA GLN A 87 -25.69 12.50 -21.24
C GLN A 87 -24.29 11.86 -21.11
N THR A 88 -23.27 12.68 -20.87
CA THR A 88 -21.91 12.21 -20.61
C THR A 88 -21.69 12.08 -19.11
N THR A 89 -21.37 10.86 -18.68
CA THR A 89 -20.81 10.59 -17.36
C THR A 89 -19.30 10.63 -17.43
N VAL A 90 -18.66 11.35 -16.50
CA VAL A 90 -17.21 11.48 -16.44
C VAL A 90 -16.70 10.95 -15.12
N ILE A 91 -15.70 10.08 -15.16
CA ILE A 91 -14.96 9.61 -13.99
C ILE A 91 -13.53 10.13 -14.13
N LEU A 92 -13.16 11.07 -13.28
CA LEU A 92 -11.81 11.59 -13.16
C LEU A 92 -11.12 10.87 -11.99
N THR A 93 -9.95 10.28 -12.21
CA THR A 93 -9.15 9.70 -11.13
C THR A 93 -7.84 10.43 -10.95
N ASP A 94 -7.39 10.54 -9.69
CA ASP A 94 -6.12 11.15 -9.34
C ASP A 94 -5.39 10.40 -8.22
N ILE A 95 -4.21 9.91 -8.52
CA ILE A 95 -3.32 9.28 -7.54
C ILE A 95 -2.28 10.30 -7.14
N LYS A 96 -2.18 10.59 -5.85
CA LYS A 96 -1.30 11.62 -5.29
C LYS A 96 0.16 11.49 -5.72
N ALA A 97 0.66 10.27 -5.89
CA ALA A 97 2.03 9.99 -6.33
C ALA A 97 2.33 10.50 -7.76
N LEU A 98 1.32 10.58 -8.62
CA LEU A 98 1.44 11.05 -9.99
C LEU A 98 1.05 12.53 -10.15
N SER A 99 0.40 13.12 -9.14
CA SER A 99 -0.15 14.47 -9.21
C SER A 99 0.94 15.55 -9.35
N LYS A 100 0.80 16.40 -10.37
CA LYS A 100 1.60 17.64 -10.53
C LYS A 100 0.87 18.88 -10.01
N VAL A 101 -0.34 18.73 -9.50
CA VAL A 101 -1.16 19.83 -8.99
C VAL A 101 -1.02 19.94 -7.48
N ARG A 102 -0.43 21.04 -7.02
CA ARG A 102 -0.31 21.33 -5.58
C ARG A 102 -1.62 21.86 -5.02
N ASN A 103 -1.89 21.51 -3.75
CA ASN A 103 -3.08 21.96 -3.02
C ASN A 103 -4.38 21.73 -3.80
N LEU A 104 -4.52 20.53 -4.39
CA LEU A 104 -5.65 20.12 -5.23
C LEU A 104 -7.03 20.58 -4.72
N THR A 105 -7.26 20.48 -3.41
CA THR A 105 -8.54 20.77 -2.75
C THR A 105 -8.98 22.24 -2.75
N ILE A 106 -8.05 23.19 -2.99
CA ILE A 106 -8.34 24.64 -3.03
C ILE A 106 -8.29 25.22 -4.45
N THR A 107 -7.96 24.39 -5.45
CA THR A 107 -7.89 24.82 -6.86
C THR A 107 -9.26 25.29 -7.37
N ARG A 108 -9.24 26.15 -8.39
CA ARG A 108 -10.48 26.65 -9.02
C ARG A 108 -11.27 25.52 -9.68
N THR A 109 -10.61 24.59 -10.37
CA THR A 109 -11.24 23.37 -10.90
C THR A 109 -11.97 22.56 -9.82
N MET A 110 -11.37 22.39 -8.63
CA MET A 110 -12.06 21.70 -7.53
C MET A 110 -13.29 22.48 -7.04
N LYS A 111 -13.21 23.82 -6.96
CA LYS A 111 -14.37 24.65 -6.61
C LYS A 111 -15.48 24.51 -7.65
N GLU A 112 -15.11 24.44 -8.93
CA GLU A 112 -16.04 24.29 -10.05
C GLU A 112 -16.71 22.92 -10.05
N LEU A 113 -15.96 21.83 -9.84
CA LEU A 113 -16.52 20.48 -9.66
C LEU A 113 -17.60 20.46 -8.57
N ARG A 114 -17.31 21.08 -7.41
CA ARG A 114 -18.29 21.19 -6.31
C ARG A 114 -19.49 22.05 -6.69
N ARG A 115 -19.29 23.16 -7.41
CA ARG A 115 -20.36 24.04 -7.89
C ARG A 115 -21.32 23.32 -8.82
N LEU A 116 -20.79 22.44 -9.68
CA LEU A 116 -21.56 21.62 -10.62
C LEU A 116 -22.17 20.36 -10.01
N GLY A 117 -22.02 20.16 -8.69
CA GLY A 117 -22.57 18.99 -8.00
C GLY A 117 -21.85 17.68 -8.31
N ALA A 118 -20.57 17.73 -8.70
CA ALA A 118 -19.77 16.52 -8.91
C ALA A 118 -19.62 15.73 -7.60
N THR A 119 -19.65 14.41 -7.71
CA THR A 119 -19.37 13.51 -6.59
C THR A 119 -17.86 13.44 -6.38
N VAL A 120 -17.36 14.01 -5.29
CA VAL A 120 -15.92 14.01 -4.97
C VAL A 120 -15.66 13.05 -3.82
N GLU A 121 -14.91 11.98 -4.10
CA GLU A 121 -14.57 10.93 -3.14
C GLU A 121 -13.05 10.92 -2.90
N LYS A 122 -12.65 10.96 -1.63
CA LYS A 122 -11.24 10.93 -1.22
C LYS A 122 -10.88 9.58 -0.62
N PHE A 123 -9.86 8.93 -1.18
CA PHE A 123 -9.35 7.63 -0.77
C PHE A 123 -7.93 7.75 -0.23
N ASP A 124 -7.80 7.87 1.08
CA ASP A 124 -6.50 7.90 1.73
C ASP A 124 -6.05 6.50 2.18
N LEU A 125 -4.74 6.27 2.22
CA LEU A 125 -4.13 5.09 2.82
C LEU A 125 -4.50 5.03 4.30
N THR A 126 -4.94 3.86 4.73
CA THR A 126 -5.25 3.61 6.13
C THR A 126 -3.96 3.58 6.95
N LYS A 127 -3.75 4.61 7.80
CA LYS A 127 -2.52 4.75 8.61
C LYS A 127 -2.62 4.10 10.00
N SER A 128 -3.81 3.69 10.40
CA SER A 128 -4.08 3.14 11.73
C SER A 128 -4.63 1.73 11.65
N SER A 129 -4.08 0.83 12.47
CA SER A 129 -4.60 -0.52 12.64
C SER A 129 -6.07 -0.55 13.08
N TYR A 130 -6.53 0.51 13.77
CA TYR A 130 -7.92 0.66 14.21
C TYR A 130 -8.91 0.81 13.05
N GLN A 131 -8.51 1.46 11.96
CA GLN A 131 -9.36 1.64 10.77
C GLN A 131 -9.26 0.43 9.83
N LEU A 132 -8.14 -0.27 9.86
CA LEU A 132 -7.88 -1.39 8.95
C LEU A 132 -8.66 -2.65 9.32
N ARG A 133 -8.86 -2.92 10.61
CA ARG A 133 -9.61 -4.09 11.06
C ARG A 133 -11.08 -4.07 10.61
N PRO A 134 -11.88 -3.02 10.88
CA PRO A 134 -13.27 -2.99 10.42
C PRO A 134 -13.39 -3.07 8.89
N TRP A 135 -12.44 -2.48 8.17
CA TRP A 135 -12.37 -2.61 6.72
C TRP A 135 -12.13 -4.07 6.30
N LEU A 136 -11.15 -4.76 6.91
CA LEU A 136 -10.86 -6.16 6.62
C LEU A 136 -12.04 -7.07 6.95
N GLU A 137 -12.73 -6.83 8.06
CA GLU A 137 -13.96 -7.55 8.44
C GLU A 137 -15.06 -7.38 7.37
N THR A 138 -15.25 -6.15 6.87
CA THR A 138 -16.19 -5.87 5.77
C THR A 138 -15.81 -6.61 4.48
N GLU A 139 -14.52 -6.68 4.15
CA GLU A 139 -14.05 -7.41 2.97
C GLU A 139 -14.22 -8.92 3.12
N LEU A 140 -13.94 -9.48 4.29
CA LEU A 140 -14.17 -10.91 4.58
C LEU A 140 -15.65 -11.29 4.40
N GLU A 141 -16.57 -10.45 4.85
CA GLU A 141 -18.01 -10.61 4.62
C GLU A 141 -18.37 -10.52 3.13
N ARG A 142 -17.78 -9.58 2.40
CA ARG A 142 -17.99 -9.41 0.95
C ARG A 142 -17.55 -10.65 0.16
N HIS A 143 -16.46 -11.28 0.59
CA HIS A 143 -15.96 -12.54 0.06
C HIS A 143 -16.75 -13.77 0.53
N GLN A 144 -17.73 -13.60 1.42
CA GLN A 144 -18.57 -14.67 1.98
C GLN A 144 -17.75 -15.77 2.68
N LEU A 145 -16.66 -15.38 3.35
CA LEU A 145 -15.75 -16.29 4.02
C LEU A 145 -16.16 -16.50 5.47
N SER A 146 -16.21 -17.76 5.91
CA SER A 146 -16.25 -18.10 7.33
C SER A 146 -14.84 -17.95 7.92
N VAL A 147 -14.72 -17.34 9.11
CA VAL A 147 -13.42 -16.91 9.65
C VAL A 147 -13.23 -17.42 11.08
N GLU A 148 -12.20 -18.23 11.29
CA GLU A 148 -11.77 -18.66 12.64
C GLU A 148 -11.26 -17.47 13.46
N ARG A 149 -11.44 -17.52 14.78
CA ARG A 149 -10.85 -16.55 15.71
C ARG A 149 -9.33 -16.44 15.49
N GLY A 150 -8.85 -15.21 15.30
CA GLY A 150 -7.42 -14.91 15.14
C GLY A 150 -6.95 -14.81 13.69
N VAL A 151 -7.76 -15.22 12.70
CA VAL A 151 -7.41 -15.05 11.27
C VAL A 151 -7.22 -13.59 10.90
N THR A 152 -8.14 -12.72 11.32
CA THR A 152 -8.04 -11.28 11.09
C THR A 152 -6.75 -10.71 11.67
N ASP A 153 -6.38 -11.13 12.88
CA ASP A 153 -5.13 -10.70 13.52
C ASP A 153 -3.92 -11.17 12.71
N LYS A 154 -3.95 -12.42 12.25
CA LYS A 154 -2.86 -13.01 11.49
C LYS A 154 -2.68 -12.35 10.12
N LEU A 155 -3.76 -12.04 9.42
CA LEU A 155 -3.72 -11.31 8.15
C LEU A 155 -3.13 -9.91 8.31
N LEU A 156 -3.54 -9.20 9.37
CA LEU A 156 -3.02 -7.87 9.69
C LEU A 156 -1.53 -7.91 10.08
N GLU A 157 -1.10 -8.94 10.80
CA GLU A 157 0.30 -9.19 11.15
C GLU A 157 1.16 -9.47 9.91
N LEU A 158 0.74 -10.41 9.06
CA LEU A 158 1.52 -10.84 7.90
C LEU A 158 1.66 -9.73 6.86
N THR A 159 0.64 -8.88 6.71
CA THR A 159 0.66 -7.76 5.75
C THR A 159 1.15 -6.45 6.36
N ALA A 160 1.56 -6.43 7.63
CA ALA A 160 2.02 -5.22 8.29
C ALA A 160 3.26 -4.63 7.59
N GLY A 161 3.35 -3.31 7.53
CA GLY A 161 4.50 -2.60 6.94
C GLY A 161 4.47 -2.45 5.42
N GLU A 162 3.48 -3.03 4.74
CA GLU A 162 3.18 -2.74 3.35
C GLU A 162 2.75 -1.28 3.16
N GLU A 163 3.15 -0.66 2.06
CA GLU A 163 2.83 0.74 1.77
C GLU A 163 1.31 0.94 1.56
N ASN A 164 0.69 0.05 0.79
CA ASN A 164 -0.76 -0.06 0.65
C ASN A 164 -1.25 -1.41 1.20
N GLN A 165 -1.34 -1.50 2.53
CA GLN A 165 -1.75 -2.73 3.21
C GLN A 165 -3.15 -3.22 2.78
N GLN A 166 -4.07 -2.33 2.42
CA GLN A 166 -5.40 -2.71 1.92
C GLN A 166 -5.32 -3.42 0.57
N ALA A 167 -4.50 -2.91 -0.36
CA ALA A 167 -4.28 -3.56 -1.65
C ALA A 167 -3.66 -4.96 -1.47
N ARG A 168 -2.68 -5.09 -0.57
CA ARG A 168 -2.08 -6.39 -0.25
C ARG A 168 -3.12 -7.34 0.33
N LEU A 169 -3.90 -6.90 1.31
CA LEU A 169 -4.93 -7.72 1.95
C LEU A 169 -5.97 -8.21 0.94
N GLU A 170 -6.45 -7.36 0.02
CA GLU A 170 -7.40 -7.80 -1.00
C GLU A 170 -6.84 -8.92 -1.86
N LEU A 171 -5.59 -8.79 -2.35
CA LEU A 171 -4.95 -9.83 -3.17
C LEU A 171 -4.85 -11.16 -2.42
N GLU A 172 -4.57 -11.10 -1.12
CA GLU A 172 -4.54 -12.29 -0.27
C GLU A 172 -5.94 -12.87 -0.08
N LEU A 173 -6.96 -12.04 0.13
CA LEU A 173 -8.35 -12.48 0.23
C LEU A 173 -8.87 -13.10 -1.06
N ASP A 174 -8.63 -12.48 -2.21
CA ASP A 174 -8.97 -13.03 -3.54
C ASP A 174 -8.37 -14.42 -3.71
N LYS A 175 -7.10 -14.60 -3.34
CA LYS A 175 -6.42 -15.90 -3.40
C LYS A 175 -7.01 -16.90 -2.41
N LEU A 176 -7.22 -16.49 -1.15
CA LEU A 176 -7.72 -17.37 -0.10
C LEU A 176 -9.16 -17.82 -0.38
N ALA A 177 -10.00 -16.94 -0.93
CA ALA A 177 -11.37 -17.25 -1.31
C ALA A 177 -11.47 -18.32 -2.41
N LEU A 178 -10.46 -18.41 -3.29
CA LEU A 178 -10.35 -19.47 -4.29
C LEU A 178 -9.94 -20.82 -3.70
N LEU A 179 -9.32 -20.83 -2.52
CA LEU A 179 -8.82 -22.06 -1.88
C LEU A 179 -9.87 -22.70 -0.97
N SER A 180 -10.61 -21.89 -0.21
CA SER A 180 -11.56 -22.37 0.79
C SER A 180 -12.60 -21.30 1.13
N GLY A 181 -13.85 -21.72 1.40
CA GLY A 181 -14.88 -20.87 1.98
C GLY A 181 -14.73 -20.64 3.48
N GLU A 182 -13.85 -21.41 4.15
CA GLU A 182 -13.51 -21.24 5.56
C GLU A 182 -12.01 -20.96 5.71
N LEU A 183 -11.71 -19.85 6.41
CA LEU A 183 -10.34 -19.44 6.72
C LEU A 183 -10.00 -19.83 8.16
N THR A 184 -8.87 -20.53 8.30
CA THR A 184 -8.23 -20.87 9.58
C THR A 184 -6.88 -20.18 9.70
N VAL A 185 -6.37 -20.01 10.92
CA VAL A 185 -5.05 -19.40 11.14
C VAL A 185 -3.95 -20.19 10.42
N ARG A 186 -4.04 -21.53 10.44
CA ARG A 186 -3.08 -22.42 9.78
C ARG A 186 -3.06 -22.23 8.27
N LEU A 187 -4.24 -22.08 7.65
CA LEU A 187 -4.35 -21.86 6.21
C LEU A 187 -3.71 -20.52 5.83
N VAL A 188 -3.98 -19.46 6.61
CA VAL A 188 -3.35 -18.16 6.41
C VAL A 188 -1.83 -18.25 6.54
N GLU A 189 -1.30 -18.93 7.57
CA GLU A 189 0.15 -19.13 7.75
C GLU A 189 0.82 -19.90 6.62
N GLN A 190 0.08 -20.84 6.02
CA GLN A 190 0.58 -21.66 4.92
C GLN A 190 0.64 -20.89 3.60
N TYR A 191 -0.37 -20.06 3.30
CA TYR A 191 -0.55 -19.47 1.97
C TYR A 191 -0.26 -17.98 1.88
N VAL A 192 -0.27 -17.25 2.99
CA VAL A 192 0.02 -15.81 3.02
C VAL A 192 1.48 -15.62 3.41
N GLN A 193 2.26 -15.02 2.50
CA GLN A 193 3.65 -14.68 2.82
C GLN A 193 3.71 -13.39 3.65
N PRO A 194 4.52 -13.37 4.74
CA PRO A 194 4.76 -12.14 5.48
C PRO A 194 5.43 -11.10 4.60
N SER A 195 5.13 -9.82 4.88
CA SER A 195 5.80 -8.70 4.22
C SER A 195 7.31 -8.73 4.47
N PRO A 196 8.12 -8.11 3.59
CA PRO A 196 9.56 -7.97 3.82
C PRO A 196 9.88 -7.28 5.15
N GLN A 197 9.11 -6.27 5.56
CA GLN A 197 9.28 -5.60 6.85
C GLN A 197 9.02 -6.55 8.03
N THR A 198 7.96 -7.37 7.96
CA THR A 198 7.60 -8.36 8.98
C THR A 198 8.67 -9.45 9.07
N ASN A 199 9.19 -9.93 7.93
CA ASN A 199 10.31 -10.89 7.91
C ASN A 199 11.59 -10.31 8.55
N ALA A 200 11.96 -9.08 8.20
CA ALA A 200 13.12 -8.40 8.79
C ALA A 200 12.97 -8.19 10.30
N PHE A 201 11.76 -7.89 10.78
CA PHE A 201 11.46 -7.79 12.21
C PHE A 201 11.63 -9.13 12.92
N ALA A 202 11.05 -10.21 12.39
CA ALA A 202 11.12 -11.55 12.97
C ALA A 202 12.58 -12.06 13.05
N ILE A 203 13.38 -11.79 12.02
CA ILE A 203 14.81 -12.16 12.01
C ILE A 203 15.60 -11.34 13.03
N LEU A 204 15.32 -10.04 13.15
CA LEU A 204 15.93 -9.19 14.18
C LEU A 204 15.57 -9.68 15.59
N GLU A 205 14.30 -10.01 15.83
CA GLU A 205 13.83 -10.54 17.10
C GLU A 205 14.55 -11.85 17.47
N ALA A 206 14.60 -12.81 16.56
CA ALA A 206 15.30 -14.08 16.77
C ALA A 206 16.80 -13.84 17.08
N GLY A 207 17.44 -12.92 16.37
CA GLY A 207 18.83 -12.51 16.62
C GLY A 207 19.03 -11.93 18.03
N LEU A 208 18.17 -11.00 18.45
CA LEU A 208 18.22 -10.37 19.77
C LEU A 208 17.94 -11.35 20.92
N ALA A 209 17.09 -12.34 20.67
CA ALA A 209 16.81 -13.44 21.59
C ALA A 209 17.96 -14.47 21.67
N GLY A 210 18.92 -14.42 20.75
CA GLY A 210 20.00 -15.40 20.64
C GLY A 210 19.57 -16.72 20.01
N ASP A 211 18.40 -16.77 19.36
CA ASP A 211 17.88 -17.96 18.68
C ASP A 211 18.56 -18.15 17.32
N ARG A 212 19.75 -18.76 17.35
CA ARG A 212 20.54 -19.04 16.15
C ARG A 212 19.83 -19.97 15.17
N ALA A 213 19.05 -20.92 15.67
CA ALA A 213 18.32 -21.87 14.83
C ALA A 213 17.19 -21.17 14.09
N GLY A 214 16.40 -20.34 14.79
CA GLY A 214 15.34 -19.53 14.20
C GLY A 214 15.88 -18.52 13.17
N VAL A 215 16.97 -17.82 13.47
CA VAL A 215 17.64 -16.93 12.50
C VAL A 215 18.03 -17.68 11.23
N ALA A 216 18.64 -18.87 11.36
CA ALA A 216 19.03 -19.67 10.21
C ALA A 216 17.84 -20.07 9.34
N GLN A 217 16.78 -20.60 9.96
CA GLN A 217 15.56 -21.02 9.25
C GLN A 217 14.86 -19.87 8.53
N LEU A 218 14.72 -18.72 9.19
CA LEU A 218 14.08 -17.54 8.60
C LEU A 218 14.90 -16.97 7.44
N LEU A 219 16.23 -16.92 7.57
CA LEU A 219 17.13 -16.50 6.48
C LEU A 219 17.09 -17.47 5.30
N ASP A 220 17.11 -18.77 5.54
CA ASP A 220 17.04 -19.77 4.46
C ASP A 220 15.76 -19.61 3.64
N ARG A 221 14.62 -19.42 4.31
CA ARG A 221 13.33 -19.15 3.65
C ARG A 221 13.40 -17.88 2.79
N LEU A 222 13.97 -16.81 3.34
CA LEU A 222 14.08 -15.51 2.67
C LEU A 222 14.99 -15.57 1.42
N ILE A 223 16.10 -16.30 1.51
CA ILE A 223 17.03 -16.54 0.39
C ILE A 223 16.33 -17.37 -0.70
N MET A 224 15.59 -18.42 -0.32
CA MET A 224 14.85 -19.27 -1.25
C MET A 224 13.75 -18.50 -2.00
N THR A 225 13.16 -17.47 -1.38
CA THR A 225 12.18 -16.59 -2.04
C THR A 225 12.80 -15.56 -2.98
N GLY A 226 14.13 -15.52 -3.10
CA GLY A 226 14.83 -14.61 -4.00
C GLY A 226 14.91 -13.17 -3.49
N GLU A 227 14.87 -12.96 -2.17
CA GLU A 227 15.00 -11.62 -1.59
C GLU A 227 16.40 -11.03 -1.90
N ASP A 228 16.45 -9.71 -2.15
CA ASP A 228 17.71 -9.01 -2.35
C ASP A 228 18.40 -8.71 -1.01
N SER A 229 19.68 -9.07 -0.89
CA SER A 229 20.44 -8.92 0.35
C SER A 229 20.60 -7.45 0.78
N ASN A 230 20.68 -6.50 -0.17
CA ASN A 230 20.83 -5.08 0.14
C ASN A 230 19.52 -4.49 0.66
N ARG A 231 18.40 -4.83 -0.01
CA ARG A 231 17.05 -4.49 0.43
C ARG A 231 16.79 -5.03 1.83
N PHE A 232 17.08 -6.31 2.06
CA PHE A 232 16.91 -6.92 3.38
C PHE A 232 17.76 -6.22 4.44
N LEU A 233 19.01 -5.89 4.14
CA LEU A 233 19.86 -5.16 5.07
C LEU A 233 19.28 -3.78 5.42
N GLY A 234 18.79 -3.05 4.42
CA GLY A 234 18.12 -1.76 4.63
C GLY A 234 16.92 -1.89 5.56
N LEU A 235 16.10 -2.93 5.38
CA LEU A 235 14.97 -3.25 6.24
C LEU A 235 15.45 -3.62 7.66
N LEU A 236 16.43 -4.50 7.80
CA LEU A 236 16.99 -4.90 9.08
C LEU A 236 17.54 -3.71 9.88
N ALA A 237 18.29 -2.82 9.22
CA ALA A 237 18.81 -1.61 9.81
C ALA A 237 17.67 -0.65 10.23
N SER A 238 16.64 -0.51 9.41
CA SER A 238 15.47 0.31 9.75
C SER A 238 14.74 -0.18 11.00
N GLN A 239 14.60 -1.50 11.16
CA GLN A 239 13.97 -2.12 12.34
C GLN A 239 14.85 -1.96 13.60
N ALA A 240 16.17 -2.10 13.46
CA ALA A 240 17.09 -1.87 14.57
C ALA A 240 17.08 -0.40 15.04
N LEU A 241 17.00 0.56 14.12
CA LEU A 241 16.87 1.98 14.42
C LEU A 241 15.50 2.33 15.02
N ALA A 242 14.43 1.69 14.54
CA ALA A 242 13.09 1.80 15.13
C ALA A 242 13.08 1.34 16.59
N LEU A 243 13.69 0.17 16.87
CA LEU A 243 13.87 -0.34 18.23
C LEU A 243 14.73 0.61 19.08
N ALA A 244 15.83 1.14 18.53
CA ALA A 244 16.66 2.13 19.20
C ALA A 244 15.86 3.37 19.60
N GLY A 245 15.05 3.89 18.68
CA GLY A 245 14.21 5.05 18.94
C GLY A 245 13.17 4.80 20.03
N VAL A 246 12.51 3.63 20.00
CA VAL A 246 11.56 3.23 21.06
C VAL A 246 12.24 3.14 22.43
N LEU A 247 13.43 2.54 22.52
CA LEU A 247 14.19 2.38 23.77
C LEU A 247 14.75 3.70 24.33
N THR A 248 14.99 4.68 23.47
CA THR A 248 15.56 5.99 23.83
C THR A 248 14.50 7.08 24.00
N GLY A 249 13.25 6.82 23.59
CA GLY A 249 12.18 7.82 23.55
C GLY A 249 12.28 8.78 22.36
N ALA A 250 13.14 8.49 21.38
CA ALA A 250 13.23 9.29 20.17
C ALA A 250 11.97 9.13 19.31
N LYS A 251 11.62 10.18 18.57
CA LYS A 251 10.46 10.17 17.66
C LYS A 251 10.76 9.25 16.46
N VAL A 252 10.08 8.12 16.40
CA VAL A 252 10.14 7.18 15.27
C VAL A 252 8.90 7.30 14.38
N LYS A 253 9.09 7.17 13.07
CA LYS A 253 7.98 7.11 12.10
C LYS A 253 7.61 5.64 11.88
N LEU A 254 6.82 5.09 12.81
CA LEU A 254 6.30 3.73 12.75
C LEU A 254 4.77 3.77 12.76
N SER A 255 4.13 2.78 12.14
CA SER A 255 2.69 2.56 12.29
C SER A 255 2.36 2.18 13.74
N PRO A 256 1.10 2.37 14.21
CA PRO A 256 0.68 1.96 15.54
C PRO A 256 0.97 0.49 15.85
N TYR A 257 0.82 -0.39 14.85
CA TYR A 257 1.10 -1.82 14.97
C TYR A 257 2.61 -2.08 15.18
N GLN A 258 3.46 -1.51 14.33
CA GLN A 258 4.91 -1.64 14.44
C GLN A 258 5.44 -1.07 15.77
N LEU A 259 4.85 0.03 16.26
CA LEU A 259 5.16 0.57 17.59
C LEU A 259 4.81 -0.43 18.69
N GLY A 260 3.64 -1.06 18.61
CA GLY A 260 3.20 -2.09 19.55
C GLY A 260 4.16 -3.28 19.58
N GLN A 261 4.47 -3.86 18.42
CA GLN A 261 5.41 -4.99 18.30
C GLN A 261 6.80 -4.63 18.82
N THR A 262 7.33 -3.45 18.46
CA THR A 262 8.66 -3.01 18.89
C THR A 262 8.73 -2.81 20.41
N ARG A 263 7.67 -2.27 21.03
CA ARG A 263 7.58 -2.15 22.49
C ARG A 263 7.53 -3.51 23.18
N GLN A 264 6.70 -4.42 22.66
CA GLN A 264 6.59 -5.77 23.21
C GLN A 264 7.92 -6.55 23.11
N LEU A 265 8.65 -6.39 22.01
CA LEU A 265 10.00 -6.94 21.85
C LEU A 265 10.97 -6.37 22.89
N ALA A 266 10.96 -5.05 23.08
CA ALA A 266 11.78 -4.38 24.07
C ALA A 266 11.50 -4.87 25.50
N GLU A 267 10.23 -5.10 25.84
CA GLU A 267 9.82 -5.67 27.12
C GLU A 267 10.27 -7.12 27.27
N ARG A 268 10.05 -7.97 26.25
CA ARG A 268 10.36 -9.41 26.27
C ARG A 268 11.85 -9.71 26.41
N VAL A 269 12.69 -9.00 25.67
CA VAL A 269 14.16 -9.18 25.70
C VAL A 269 14.80 -8.44 26.88
N GLY A 270 14.07 -7.50 27.49
CA GLY A 270 14.49 -6.72 28.64
C GLY A 270 15.13 -5.39 28.22
N ALA A 271 14.34 -4.31 28.32
CA ALA A 271 14.69 -2.98 27.83
C ALA A 271 16.04 -2.46 28.36
N HIS A 272 16.37 -2.75 29.63
CA HIS A 272 17.63 -2.32 30.23
C HIS A 272 18.86 -3.02 29.60
N ARG A 273 18.76 -4.33 29.37
CA ARG A 273 19.81 -5.13 28.71
C ARG A 273 19.97 -4.75 27.24
N LEU A 274 18.86 -4.51 26.56
CA LEU A 274 18.87 -4.04 25.18
C LEU A 274 19.52 -2.66 25.07
N LYS A 275 19.17 -1.72 25.97
CA LYS A 275 19.72 -0.36 25.96
C LYS A 275 21.24 -0.33 26.14
N SER A 276 21.80 -1.22 26.97
CA SER A 276 23.25 -1.32 27.14
C SER A 276 23.97 -1.94 25.93
N ARG A 277 23.31 -2.83 25.18
CA ARG A 277 23.87 -3.48 23.98
C ARG A 277 23.60 -2.74 22.67
N LEU A 278 22.64 -1.81 22.67
CA LEU A 278 22.12 -1.14 21.48
C LEU A 278 23.21 -0.50 20.63
N GLY A 279 24.15 0.22 21.25
CA GLY A 279 25.27 0.84 20.54
C GLY A 279 26.14 -0.18 19.79
N GLY A 280 26.39 -1.34 20.42
CA GLY A 280 27.14 -2.44 19.80
C GLY A 280 26.38 -3.11 18.65
N ILE A 281 25.06 -3.28 18.79
CA ILE A 281 24.20 -3.84 17.73
C ILE A 281 24.18 -2.92 16.51
N ILE A 282 23.95 -1.62 16.71
CA ILE A 282 23.96 -0.62 15.63
C ILE A 282 25.34 -0.54 14.96
N ALA A 283 26.43 -0.55 15.74
CA ALA A 283 27.78 -0.55 15.19
C ALA A 283 28.06 -1.79 14.33
N LYS A 284 27.61 -2.98 14.77
CA LYS A 284 27.74 -4.22 13.98
C LYS A 284 26.95 -4.15 12.67
N LEU A 285 25.72 -3.63 12.70
CA LEU A 285 24.92 -3.46 11.48
C LEU A 285 25.54 -2.43 10.52
N ALA A 286 26.13 -1.35 11.04
CA ALA A 286 26.85 -0.38 10.21
C ALA A 286 28.12 -0.98 9.57
N GLN A 287 28.87 -1.80 10.31
CA GLN A 287 30.02 -2.53 9.75
C GLN A 287 29.58 -3.55 8.69
N LEU A 288 28.43 -4.20 8.90
CA LEU A 288 27.84 -5.13 7.95
C LEU A 288 27.47 -4.42 6.63
N ASP A 289 26.87 -3.23 6.68
CA ASP A 289 26.58 -2.40 5.50
C ASP A 289 27.84 -2.08 4.68
N GLY A 290 28.92 -1.68 5.35
CA GLY A 290 30.21 -1.45 4.68
C GLY A 290 30.75 -2.69 3.96
N LYS A 291 30.63 -3.87 4.58
CA LYS A 291 31.08 -5.14 3.98
C LYS A 291 30.22 -5.55 2.80
N ILE A 292 28.90 -5.47 2.92
CA ILE A 292 27.96 -5.91 1.89
C ILE A 292 28.11 -5.10 0.60
N LYS A 293 28.35 -3.78 0.70
CA LYS A 293 28.60 -2.91 -0.46
C LYS A 293 29.79 -3.31 -1.32
N GLN A 294 30.70 -4.12 -0.78
CA GLN A 294 31.90 -4.62 -1.46
C GLN A 294 31.82 -6.12 -1.76
N SER A 295 30.66 -6.75 -1.53
CA SER A 295 30.49 -8.21 -1.59
C SER A 295 29.57 -8.62 -2.73
N THR A 296 29.72 -9.87 -3.17
CA THR A 296 28.68 -10.52 -3.99
C THR A 296 27.42 -10.83 -3.15
N PRO A 297 26.25 -11.02 -3.76
CA PRO A 297 25.01 -11.35 -3.04
C PRO A 297 25.14 -12.58 -2.11
N ASP A 298 25.79 -13.65 -2.58
CA ASP A 298 25.98 -14.88 -1.79
C ASP A 298 26.86 -14.63 -0.56
N GLN A 299 27.93 -13.84 -0.72
CA GLN A 299 28.80 -13.44 0.38
C GLN A 299 28.07 -12.52 1.37
N ALA A 300 27.19 -11.64 0.87
CA ALA A 300 26.39 -10.76 1.71
C ALA A 300 25.53 -11.56 2.69
N TRP A 301 24.86 -12.62 2.23
CA TRP A 301 24.06 -13.51 3.08
C TRP A 301 24.87 -14.20 4.17
N VAL A 302 26.11 -14.61 3.87
CA VAL A 302 27.02 -15.17 4.87
C VAL A 302 27.36 -14.15 5.97
N TYR A 303 27.66 -12.91 5.58
CA TYR A 303 27.93 -11.84 6.56
C TYR A 303 26.70 -11.47 7.39
N ILE A 304 25.50 -11.44 6.78
CA ILE A 304 24.24 -11.21 7.48
C ILE A 304 24.02 -12.28 8.55
N ARG A 305 24.12 -13.56 8.18
CA ARG A 305 23.95 -14.70 9.10
C ARG A 305 24.95 -14.64 10.26
N SER A 306 26.23 -14.39 9.96
CA SER A 306 27.28 -14.29 10.97
C SER A 306 27.03 -13.13 11.93
N THR A 307 26.58 -11.98 11.42
CA THR A 307 26.32 -10.80 12.25
C THR A 307 25.15 -11.04 13.19
N LEU A 308 24.02 -11.52 12.64
CA LEU A 308 22.80 -11.82 13.41
C LEU A 308 23.00 -12.89 14.48
N SER A 309 23.89 -13.86 14.25
CA SER A 309 24.23 -14.89 15.25
C SER A 309 25.08 -14.37 16.41
N SER A 310 25.60 -13.14 16.29
CA SER A 310 26.54 -12.52 17.23
C SER A 310 25.97 -11.30 17.96
N ILE A 311 24.83 -10.76 17.53
CA ILE A 311 24.22 -9.56 18.14
C ILE A 311 23.56 -9.86 19.47
#